data_AF-D8J747-F1
#
_entry.id   AF-D8J747-F1
#
_cell.length_a   1.000
_cell.length_b   1.000
_cell.length_c   1.000
_cell.angle_alpha   90.00
_cell.angle_beta   90.00
_cell.angle_gamma   90.00
#
_symmetry.space_group_name_H-M   'P 1'
#
loop_
_entity.id
_entity.type
_entity.pdbx_description
1 polymer ?
#
loop_
_entity_poly.entity_id
_entity_poly.type
_entity_poly.pdbx_seq_one_letter_code
_entity_poly.pdbx_strand_id
1 'polypeptide(L)'
;MATDGIDMDGRVLRAVSNDGDGTVSDATTFRFEQERDLIQARYEGGEIRRGFLVGRSDGETLDFRYTHLTVEGETATGRSVDVVDRLPDGRVRLHEEWSWDSKEGSGTSVLEEIDGEDGDPTDHKPHPMPQPSSRMNEERFMRRAIELAREAAERGDNPFGSVLVHDGEIVMEDSNRVATEDDIRRHPELTLARLAVRELDPEIRSETTMYTSTEPCPMCAGGMVYAGFDRVVYATSGPEIAAFTGHDPGVRAAEILDGVTEVEGPFCHEAALALHESVW
;
A
#
# COMPACT_ATOMS: atom_id res chain seq x y z
N MET A 1 -27.12 17.39 -28.76
CA MET A 1 -25.86 16.90 -29.33
C MET A 1 -24.91 16.88 -28.15
N ALA A 2 -24.53 15.69 -27.66
CA ALA A 2 -23.52 15.63 -26.61
C ALA A 2 -22.22 16.13 -27.24
N THR A 3 -21.67 17.22 -26.70
CA THR A 3 -20.29 17.62 -26.96
C THR A 3 -19.43 16.45 -26.48
N ASP A 4 -18.55 15.98 -27.36
CA ASP A 4 -17.64 14.87 -27.09
C ASP A 4 -16.55 15.42 -26.16
N GLY A 5 -16.90 15.54 -24.87
CA GLY A 5 -16.04 16.09 -23.83
C GLY A 5 -14.71 15.33 -23.75
N ILE A 6 -13.65 16.03 -23.35
CA ILE A 6 -12.34 15.40 -23.18
C ILE A 6 -12.38 14.55 -21.91
N ASP A 7 -12.37 13.24 -22.08
CA ASP A 7 -12.25 12.28 -21.00
C ASP A 7 -10.83 12.31 -20.43
N MET A 8 -10.72 12.51 -19.12
CA MET A 8 -9.47 12.60 -18.36
C MET A 8 -9.08 11.27 -17.70
N ASP A 9 -9.90 10.22 -17.78
CA ASP A 9 -9.62 8.95 -17.11
C ASP A 9 -8.28 8.35 -17.57
N GLY A 10 -7.43 8.00 -16.59
CA GLY A 10 -6.11 7.43 -16.81
C GLY A 10 -5.06 8.40 -17.36
N ARG A 11 -5.35 9.69 -17.53
CA ARG A 11 -4.38 10.67 -18.03
C ARG A 11 -3.38 11.09 -16.96
N VAL A 12 -2.14 11.33 -17.40
CA VAL A 12 -1.07 11.85 -16.56
C VAL A 12 -0.60 13.19 -17.11
N LEU A 13 -0.64 14.22 -16.28
CA LEU A 13 -0.22 15.57 -16.65
C LEU A 13 0.88 16.06 -15.72
N ARG A 14 1.77 16.91 -16.23
CA ARG A 14 2.83 17.57 -15.47
C ARG A 14 2.70 19.07 -15.62
N ALA A 15 3.00 19.82 -14.56
CA ALA A 15 3.00 21.27 -14.67
C ALA A 15 4.13 21.74 -15.58
N VAL A 16 3.80 22.66 -16.48
CA VAL A 16 4.79 23.28 -17.38
C VAL A 16 5.03 24.75 -17.02
N SER A 17 4.09 25.37 -16.32
CA SER A 17 4.24 26.69 -15.74
C SER A 17 3.30 26.88 -14.55
N ASN A 18 3.74 27.63 -13.55
CA ASN A 18 2.92 28.06 -12.43
C ASN A 18 3.29 29.49 -12.07
N ASP A 19 2.31 30.39 -12.06
CA ASP A 19 2.47 31.78 -11.68
C ASP A 19 2.11 31.97 -10.20
N GLY A 20 2.97 32.68 -9.47
CA GLY A 20 2.67 33.16 -8.10
C GLY A 20 3.20 32.28 -6.97
N ASP A 21 2.51 32.34 -5.82
CA ASP A 21 2.88 31.64 -4.56
C ASP A 21 2.35 30.20 -4.51
N GLY A 22 2.26 29.55 -5.67
CA GLY A 22 1.77 28.18 -5.81
C GLY A 22 2.85 27.15 -5.45
N THR A 23 2.44 26.00 -4.90
CA THR A 23 3.37 24.92 -4.48
C THR A 23 3.71 23.94 -5.62
N VAL A 24 2.99 24.03 -6.74
CA VAL A 24 3.15 23.14 -7.91
C VAL A 24 4.33 23.61 -8.76
N SER A 25 5.14 22.67 -9.24
CA SER A 25 6.33 22.93 -10.07
C SER A 25 6.43 21.96 -11.25
N ASP A 26 7.42 22.12 -12.12
CA ASP A 26 7.70 21.19 -13.22
C ASP A 26 8.06 19.76 -12.76
N ALA A 27 8.36 19.56 -11.48
CA ALA A 27 8.49 18.25 -10.86
C ALA A 27 7.16 17.62 -10.42
N THR A 28 6.05 18.38 -10.42
CA THR A 28 4.75 17.92 -9.92
C THR A 28 3.95 17.25 -11.03
N THR A 29 3.53 16.01 -10.78
CA THR A 29 2.75 15.19 -11.73
C THR A 29 1.38 14.86 -11.13
N PHE A 30 0.36 14.85 -11.98
CA PHE A 30 -1.05 14.65 -11.67
C PHE A 30 -1.55 13.41 -12.42
N ARG A 31 -2.19 12.48 -11.71
CA ARG A 31 -2.83 11.30 -12.30
C ARG A 31 -4.33 11.38 -12.10
N PHE A 32 -5.08 11.44 -13.20
CA PHE A 32 -6.52 11.63 -13.20
C PHE A 32 -7.28 10.31 -13.31
N GLU A 33 -8.38 10.22 -12.59
CA GLU A 33 -9.40 9.18 -12.71
C GLU A 33 -10.76 9.86 -12.90
N GLN A 34 -11.57 9.39 -13.84
CA GLN A 34 -12.86 9.99 -14.16
C GLN A 34 -13.95 8.92 -14.32
N GLU A 35 -15.08 9.11 -13.63
CA GLU A 35 -16.31 8.35 -13.86
C GLU A 35 -17.47 9.32 -14.13
N ARG A 36 -17.89 9.42 -15.39
CA ARG A 36 -18.91 10.40 -15.84
C ARG A 36 -18.48 11.84 -15.53
N ASP A 37 -19.24 12.54 -14.68
CA ASP A 37 -18.96 13.92 -14.26
C ASP A 37 -18.13 13.99 -12.97
N LEU A 38 -17.85 12.87 -12.29
CA LEU A 38 -16.92 12.82 -11.18
C LEU A 38 -15.49 12.72 -11.72
N ILE A 39 -14.63 13.62 -11.28
CA ILE A 39 -13.20 13.58 -11.59
C ILE A 39 -12.37 13.76 -10.32
N GLN A 40 -11.31 12.98 -10.20
CA GLN A 40 -10.34 13.08 -9.12
C GLN A 40 -8.93 12.95 -9.67
N ALA A 41 -7.95 13.44 -8.91
CA ALA A 41 -6.56 13.19 -9.20
C ALA A 41 -5.70 13.12 -7.95
N ARG A 42 -4.66 12.27 -8.02
CA ARG A 42 -3.55 12.32 -7.06
C ARG A 42 -2.41 13.10 -7.70
N TYR A 43 -1.75 13.94 -6.92
CA TYR A 43 -0.57 14.66 -7.37
C TYR A 43 0.55 14.66 -6.33
N GLU A 44 1.78 14.65 -6.81
CA GLU A 44 3.01 14.60 -6.00
C GLU A 44 4.20 15.12 -6.81
N GLY A 45 5.29 15.43 -6.11
CA GLY A 45 6.55 15.90 -6.72
C GLY A 45 6.83 17.39 -6.45
N GLY A 46 8.11 17.75 -6.49
CA GLY A 46 8.59 19.05 -6.00
C GLY A 46 8.46 19.14 -4.48
N GLU A 47 7.84 20.21 -3.99
CA GLU A 47 7.59 20.42 -2.55
C GLU A 47 6.42 19.57 -2.01
N ILE A 48 5.66 18.92 -2.90
CA ILE A 48 4.43 18.21 -2.55
C ILE A 48 4.74 16.74 -2.30
N ARG A 49 4.63 16.31 -1.04
CA ARG A 49 4.74 14.89 -0.66
C ARG A 49 3.51 14.11 -1.13
N ARG A 50 2.31 14.68 -0.96
CA ARG A 50 1.05 14.04 -1.37
C ARG A 50 -0.06 15.06 -1.50
N GLY A 51 -0.78 15.05 -2.62
CA GLY A 51 -1.92 15.89 -2.87
C GLY A 51 -3.08 15.13 -3.53
N PHE A 52 -4.29 15.62 -3.27
CA PHE A 52 -5.53 15.10 -3.83
C PHE A 52 -6.39 16.22 -4.39
N LEU A 53 -7.02 15.95 -5.53
CA LEU A 53 -8.02 16.75 -6.22
C LEU A 53 -9.32 15.94 -6.24
N VAL A 54 -10.45 16.58 -5.96
CA VAL A 54 -11.78 16.03 -6.21
C VAL A 54 -12.68 17.12 -6.76
N GLY A 55 -13.42 16.80 -7.82
CA GLY A 55 -14.11 17.81 -8.59
C GLY A 55 -15.17 17.25 -9.52
N ARG A 56 -15.65 18.14 -10.39
CA ARG A 56 -16.58 17.79 -11.46
C ARG A 56 -16.03 18.20 -12.82
N SER A 57 -16.26 17.33 -13.81
CA SER A 57 -15.94 17.58 -15.21
C SER A 57 -17.23 17.73 -16.01
N ASP A 58 -17.30 18.75 -16.87
CA ASP A 58 -18.33 18.84 -17.92
C ASP A 58 -17.77 18.52 -19.32
N GLY A 59 -16.50 18.11 -19.40
CA GLY A 59 -15.79 17.76 -20.62
C GLY A 59 -15.02 18.91 -21.27
N GLU A 60 -15.25 20.16 -20.85
CA GLU A 60 -14.50 21.35 -21.28
C GLU A 60 -13.83 22.06 -20.10
N THR A 61 -14.46 22.00 -18.92
CA THR A 61 -14.00 22.61 -17.68
C THR A 61 -13.98 21.58 -16.54
N LEU A 62 -12.99 21.68 -15.67
CA LEU A 62 -12.83 20.91 -14.44
C LEU A 62 -12.93 21.88 -13.25
N ASP A 63 -13.83 21.65 -12.29
CA ASP A 63 -13.93 22.43 -11.04
C ASP A 63 -13.51 21.56 -9.85
N PHE A 64 -12.40 21.91 -9.22
CA PHE A 64 -11.76 21.11 -8.17
C PHE A 64 -11.72 21.77 -6.81
N ARG A 65 -11.72 20.90 -5.79
CA ARG A 65 -11.12 21.15 -4.48
C ARG A 65 -9.87 20.32 -4.31
N TYR A 66 -8.86 20.92 -3.72
CA TYR A 66 -7.61 20.23 -3.43
C TYR A 66 -7.13 20.39 -2.00
N THR A 67 -6.35 19.41 -1.58
CA THR A 67 -5.55 19.44 -0.36
C THR A 67 -4.21 18.77 -0.60
N HIS A 68 -3.15 19.22 0.09
CA HIS A 68 -1.89 18.51 0.11
C HIS A 68 -1.13 18.63 1.42
N LEU A 69 -0.12 17.75 1.54
CA LEU A 69 0.96 17.76 2.51
C LEU A 69 2.28 18.03 1.78
N THR A 70 3.05 19.01 2.25
CA THR A 70 4.39 19.29 1.74
C THR A 70 5.43 18.34 2.35
N VAL A 71 6.62 18.28 1.74
CA VAL A 71 7.77 17.53 2.30
C VAL A 71 8.21 18.07 3.67
N GLU A 72 7.92 19.34 3.97
CA GLU A 72 8.21 19.97 5.27
C GLU A 72 7.12 19.72 6.34
N GLY A 73 6.05 18.99 5.96
CA GLY A 73 4.96 18.64 6.88
C GLY A 73 3.86 19.69 6.99
N GLU A 74 3.87 20.70 6.12
CA GLU A 74 2.82 21.72 6.08
C GLU A 74 1.63 21.24 5.26
N THR A 75 0.42 21.63 5.65
CA THR A 75 -0.80 21.32 4.90
C THR A 75 -1.43 22.58 4.32
N ALA A 76 -2.01 22.44 3.14
CA ALA A 76 -2.77 23.51 2.50
C ALA A 76 -3.99 22.96 1.75
N THR A 77 -5.01 23.81 1.58
CA THR A 77 -6.25 23.49 0.88
C THR A 77 -6.66 24.65 -0.02
N GLY A 78 -7.31 24.34 -1.14
CA GLY A 78 -7.82 25.37 -2.04
C GLY A 78 -8.74 24.82 -3.11
N ARG A 79 -8.91 25.61 -4.16
CA ARG A 79 -9.78 25.34 -5.30
C ARG A 79 -9.14 25.73 -6.61
N SER A 80 -9.48 25.04 -7.67
CA SER A 80 -9.10 25.40 -9.04
C SER A 80 -10.26 25.24 -10.01
N VAL A 81 -10.22 26.03 -11.08
CA VAL A 81 -11.07 25.88 -12.26
C VAL A 81 -10.15 25.76 -13.46
N ASP A 82 -10.26 24.65 -14.18
CA ASP A 82 -9.31 24.27 -15.21
C ASP A 82 -10.03 24.14 -16.55
N VAL A 83 -9.53 24.82 -17.58
CA VAL A 83 -10.04 24.70 -18.95
C VAL A 83 -9.21 23.66 -19.71
N VAL A 84 -9.88 22.72 -20.36
CA VAL A 84 -9.27 21.58 -21.06
C VAL A 84 -9.10 21.88 -22.54
N ASP A 85 -7.86 21.87 -23.02
CA ASP A 85 -7.51 22.05 -24.42
C ASP A 85 -6.89 20.78 -25.01
N ARG A 86 -7.28 20.40 -26.24
CA ARG A 86 -6.64 19.33 -26.99
C ARG A 86 -5.56 19.90 -27.91
N LEU A 87 -4.33 19.44 -27.73
CA LEU A 87 -3.17 19.81 -28.53
C LEU A 87 -3.20 19.11 -29.92
N PRO A 88 -2.51 19.66 -30.94
CA PRO A 88 -2.49 19.09 -32.29
C PRO A 88 -1.95 17.67 -32.39
N ASP A 89 -1.11 17.25 -31.44
CA ASP A 89 -0.53 15.91 -31.33
C ASP A 89 -1.47 14.91 -30.61
N GLY A 90 -2.64 15.36 -30.16
CA GLY A 90 -3.65 14.55 -29.50
C GLY A 90 -3.58 14.59 -27.97
N ARG A 91 -2.51 15.16 -27.40
CA ARG A 91 -2.33 15.35 -25.95
C ARG A 91 -3.28 16.41 -25.40
N VAL A 92 -3.49 16.39 -24.09
CA VAL A 92 -4.33 17.35 -23.36
C VAL A 92 -3.46 18.39 -22.65
N ARG A 93 -3.96 19.63 -22.59
CA ARG A 93 -3.41 20.72 -21.79
C ARG A 93 -4.51 21.28 -20.89
N LEU A 94 -4.18 21.52 -19.62
CA LEU A 94 -5.06 22.22 -18.69
C LEU A 94 -4.54 23.63 -18.45
N HIS A 95 -5.45 24.59 -18.49
CA HIS A 95 -5.23 25.97 -18.07
C HIS A 95 -5.99 26.20 -16.77
N GLU A 96 -5.26 26.24 -15.66
CA GLU A 96 -5.82 26.27 -14.31
C GLU A 96 -5.81 27.70 -13.74
N GLU A 97 -6.92 28.12 -13.14
CA GLU A 97 -6.99 29.25 -12.22
C GLU A 97 -7.22 28.73 -10.79
N TRP A 98 -6.28 28.97 -9.88
CA TRP A 98 -6.34 28.43 -8.52
C TRP A 98 -6.36 29.52 -7.45
N SER A 99 -6.98 29.21 -6.31
CA SER A 99 -6.89 30.03 -5.08
C SER A 99 -6.82 29.18 -3.82
N TRP A 100 -6.09 29.67 -2.82
CA TRP A 100 -6.00 29.04 -1.51
C TRP A 100 -7.25 29.32 -0.68
N ASP A 101 -7.79 28.28 -0.03
CA ASP A 101 -8.83 28.41 1.00
C ASP A 101 -8.19 28.50 2.41
N SER A 102 -6.99 27.93 2.59
CA SER A 102 -6.31 27.86 3.90
C SER A 102 -5.34 29.02 4.19
N LYS A 103 -4.96 29.79 3.18
CA LYS A 103 -4.02 30.93 3.28
C LYS A 103 -4.35 31.96 2.20
N GLU A 104 -3.69 33.12 2.24
CA GLU A 104 -3.81 34.10 1.15
C GLU A 104 -3.04 33.62 -0.08
N GLY A 105 -3.56 33.94 -1.27
CA GLY A 105 -2.88 33.70 -2.55
C GLY A 105 -3.77 33.03 -3.59
N SER A 106 -3.50 33.36 -4.84
CA SER A 106 -4.15 32.82 -6.04
C SER A 106 -3.21 32.96 -7.22
N GLY A 107 -3.39 32.15 -8.24
CA GLY A 107 -2.53 32.17 -9.42
C GLY A 107 -3.10 31.37 -10.56
N THR A 108 -2.26 31.17 -11.57
CA THR A 108 -2.58 30.38 -12.75
C THR A 108 -1.48 29.35 -13.00
N SER A 109 -1.86 28.16 -13.42
CA SER A 109 -0.92 27.12 -13.83
C SER A 109 -1.33 26.52 -15.15
N VAL A 110 -0.36 25.92 -15.83
CA VAL A 110 -0.59 25.15 -17.04
C VAL A 110 -0.04 23.75 -16.81
N LEU A 111 -0.87 22.75 -17.06
CA LEU A 111 -0.49 21.34 -17.02
C LEU A 111 -0.55 20.77 -18.43
N GLU A 112 0.42 19.94 -18.81
CA GLU A 112 0.40 19.24 -20.10
C GLU A 112 0.48 17.74 -19.90
N GLU A 113 -0.28 17.01 -20.71
CA GLU A 113 -0.21 15.56 -20.77
C GLU A 113 1.19 15.16 -21.21
N ILE A 114 1.73 14.21 -20.47
CA ILE A 114 3.00 13.57 -20.77
C ILE A 114 2.68 12.18 -21.30
N ASP A 115 3.48 11.72 -22.27
CA ASP A 115 3.40 10.34 -22.71
C ASP A 115 3.59 9.45 -21.47
N GLY A 116 2.77 8.42 -21.32
CA GLY A 116 2.77 7.50 -20.16
C GLY A 116 4.07 6.72 -19.95
N GLU A 117 5.17 7.13 -20.58
CA GLU A 117 6.53 6.61 -20.42
C GLU A 117 7.50 7.61 -19.76
N ASP A 118 7.15 8.88 -19.53
CA ASP A 118 8.05 9.88 -18.90
C ASP A 118 7.51 10.40 -17.57
N GLY A 119 7.26 9.50 -16.62
CA GLY A 119 6.93 9.88 -15.24
C GLY A 119 6.19 8.81 -14.47
N ASP A 120 6.69 7.57 -14.52
CA ASP A 120 6.37 6.61 -13.48
C ASP A 120 6.79 7.24 -12.13
N PRO A 121 5.91 7.35 -11.12
CA PRO A 121 6.34 7.68 -9.75
C PRO A 121 7.40 6.71 -9.21
N THR A 122 7.69 5.61 -9.90
CA THR A 122 8.86 4.77 -9.62
C THR A 122 10.19 5.31 -10.12
N ASP A 123 10.29 6.50 -10.75
CA ASP A 123 11.60 7.19 -10.91
C ASP A 123 12.09 7.83 -9.60
N HIS A 124 11.95 7.08 -8.51
CA HIS A 124 13.15 6.83 -7.73
C HIS A 124 14.22 6.37 -8.73
N LYS A 125 15.29 7.18 -8.91
CA LYS A 125 16.63 6.64 -9.22
C LYS A 125 16.65 5.26 -8.59
N PRO A 126 16.87 4.14 -9.31
CA PRO A 126 16.69 2.82 -8.76
C PRO A 126 17.32 2.84 -7.39
N HIS A 127 16.47 2.92 -6.36
CA HIS A 127 16.88 2.51 -5.05
C HIS A 127 17.19 1.06 -5.36
N PRO A 128 18.46 0.66 -5.29
CA PRO A 128 18.87 -0.64 -5.79
C PRO A 128 17.80 -1.59 -5.30
N MET A 129 17.07 -2.23 -6.24
CA MET A 129 16.05 -3.21 -5.87
C MET A 129 16.63 -3.94 -4.68
N PRO A 130 15.96 -4.02 -3.51
CA PRO A 130 16.46 -4.88 -2.47
C PRO A 130 16.65 -6.21 -3.18
N GLN A 131 17.93 -6.53 -3.41
CA GLN A 131 18.33 -7.73 -4.11
C GLN A 131 17.54 -8.83 -3.43
N PRO A 132 16.91 -9.79 -4.14
CA PRO A 132 16.10 -10.84 -3.51
C PRO A 132 16.85 -11.24 -2.26
N SER A 133 16.28 -10.88 -1.10
CA SER A 133 17.08 -10.79 0.12
C SER A 133 17.78 -12.13 0.23
N SER A 134 19.12 -12.14 0.19
CA SER A 134 19.86 -13.39 -0.06
C SER A 134 19.21 -14.47 0.81
N ARG A 135 18.85 -15.66 0.31
CA ARG A 135 18.02 -16.64 1.06
C ARG A 135 18.34 -16.77 2.57
N MET A 136 19.60 -16.53 2.97
CA MET A 136 20.05 -16.37 4.35
C MET A 136 19.30 -15.31 5.20
N ASN A 137 18.90 -14.18 4.64
CA ASN A 137 18.12 -13.12 5.29
C ASN A 137 16.66 -13.56 5.51
N GLU A 138 16.04 -14.20 4.53
CA GLU A 138 14.69 -14.79 4.69
C GLU A 138 14.68 -15.87 5.78
N GLU A 139 15.73 -16.70 5.80
CA GLU A 139 15.93 -17.71 6.85
C GLU A 139 16.01 -17.06 8.25
N ARG A 140 16.69 -15.91 8.39
CA ARG A 140 16.72 -15.16 9.66
C ARG A 140 15.32 -14.76 10.11
N PHE A 141 14.50 -14.20 9.21
CA PHE A 141 13.14 -13.76 9.55
C PHE A 141 12.23 -14.94 9.91
N MET A 142 12.30 -16.02 9.13
CA MET A 142 11.51 -17.21 9.42
C MET A 142 11.93 -17.89 10.72
N ARG A 143 13.24 -17.95 11.01
CA ARG A 143 13.73 -18.45 12.29
C ARG A 143 13.21 -17.62 13.46
N ARG A 144 13.14 -16.30 13.34
CA ARG A 144 12.54 -15.43 14.37
C ARG A 144 11.05 -15.74 14.56
N ALA A 145 10.28 -15.94 13.49
CA ALA A 145 8.87 -16.35 13.59
C ALA A 145 8.71 -17.71 14.33
N ILE A 146 9.58 -18.68 14.07
CA ILE A 146 9.61 -19.98 14.77
C ILE A 146 10.03 -19.84 16.24
N GLU A 147 10.96 -18.93 16.56
CA GLU A 147 11.33 -18.61 17.94
C GLU A 147 10.13 -18.04 18.72
N LEU A 148 9.40 -17.09 18.13
CA LEU A 148 8.18 -16.52 18.70
C LEU A 148 7.10 -17.59 18.92
N ALA A 149 6.97 -18.54 17.99
CA ALA A 149 6.09 -19.70 18.14
C ALA A 149 6.49 -20.58 19.34
N ARG A 150 7.80 -20.80 19.55
CA ARG A 150 8.29 -21.51 20.74
C ARG A 150 8.00 -20.75 22.03
N GLU A 151 8.24 -19.43 22.04
CA GLU A 151 7.91 -18.57 23.18
C GLU A 151 6.41 -18.61 23.53
N ALA A 152 5.52 -18.70 22.54
CA ALA A 152 4.08 -18.91 22.75
C ALA A 152 3.78 -20.26 23.41
N ALA A 153 4.38 -21.36 22.93
CA ALA A 153 4.22 -22.67 23.54
C ALA A 153 4.70 -22.72 25.00
N GLU A 154 5.88 -22.15 25.27
CA GLU A 154 6.44 -22.07 26.62
C GLU A 154 5.55 -21.26 27.58
N ARG A 155 4.81 -20.29 27.05
CA ARG A 155 3.85 -19.47 27.81
C ARG A 155 2.51 -20.19 28.04
N GLY A 156 2.20 -21.24 27.26
CA GLY A 156 0.94 -22.01 27.36
C GLY A 156 -0.05 -21.75 26.22
N ASP A 157 0.37 -21.09 25.15
CA ASP A 157 -0.40 -20.93 23.92
C ASP A 157 -0.02 -21.99 22.87
N ASN A 158 -0.79 -22.11 21.79
CA ASN A 158 -0.37 -22.92 20.64
C ASN A 158 0.84 -22.29 19.92
N PRO A 159 1.77 -23.07 19.33
CA PRO A 159 3.05 -22.60 18.83
C PRO A 159 2.92 -21.86 17.50
N PHE A 160 2.48 -20.59 17.53
CA PHE A 160 2.42 -19.74 16.35
C PHE A 160 3.09 -18.39 16.62
N GLY A 161 3.86 -17.92 15.63
CA GLY A 161 4.60 -16.66 15.70
C GLY A 161 4.80 -16.07 14.30
N SER A 162 4.87 -14.75 14.24
CA SER A 162 4.99 -14.03 12.97
C SER A 162 5.80 -12.75 13.13
N VAL A 163 6.42 -12.32 12.04
CA VAL A 163 7.14 -11.03 11.94
C VAL A 163 6.72 -10.30 10.67
N LEU A 164 6.66 -8.98 10.72
CA LEU A 164 6.57 -8.10 9.56
C LEU A 164 7.94 -7.55 9.24
N VAL A 165 8.31 -7.63 7.97
CA VAL A 165 9.61 -7.17 7.45
C VAL A 165 9.38 -6.14 6.37
N HIS A 166 10.09 -5.01 6.49
CA HIS A 166 10.14 -3.95 5.49
C HIS A 166 11.60 -3.48 5.39
N ASP A 167 12.08 -3.23 4.18
CA ASP A 167 13.49 -2.88 3.91
C ASP A 167 14.53 -3.81 4.54
N GLY A 168 14.21 -5.10 4.63
CA GLY A 168 15.10 -6.12 5.20
C GLY A 168 15.25 -6.06 6.72
N GLU A 169 14.40 -5.31 7.42
CA GLU A 169 14.38 -5.20 8.87
C GLU A 169 13.02 -5.64 9.43
N ILE A 170 13.04 -6.27 10.61
CA ILE A 170 11.80 -6.61 11.32
C ILE A 170 11.24 -5.33 11.91
N VAL A 171 10.08 -4.91 11.41
CA VAL A 171 9.38 -3.70 11.89
C VAL A 171 8.36 -3.99 12.98
N MET A 172 7.80 -5.22 12.99
CA MET A 172 6.88 -5.68 14.02
C MET A 172 7.00 -7.19 14.21
N GLU A 173 6.73 -7.67 15.42
CA GLU A 173 6.70 -9.09 15.74
C GLU A 173 5.62 -9.40 16.77
N ASP A 174 5.01 -10.58 16.67
CA ASP A 174 4.08 -11.07 17.69
C ASP A 174 4.03 -12.59 17.73
N SER A 175 3.49 -13.12 18.83
CA SER A 175 3.23 -14.55 19.03
C SER A 175 1.80 -14.77 19.50
N ASN A 176 1.28 -15.99 19.29
CA ASN A 176 -0.07 -16.37 19.66
C ASN A 176 -0.35 -16.14 21.16
N ARG A 177 -1.48 -15.51 21.49
CA ARG A 177 -1.95 -15.32 22.89
C ARG A 177 -3.40 -15.72 23.10
N VAL A 178 -3.96 -16.55 22.22
CA VAL A 178 -5.38 -16.94 22.26
C VAL A 178 -5.75 -17.57 23.61
N ALA A 179 -4.95 -18.51 24.11
CA ALA A 179 -5.27 -19.23 25.33
C ALA A 179 -4.95 -18.38 26.57
N THR A 180 -3.84 -17.66 26.56
CA THR A 180 -3.37 -16.89 27.72
C THR A 180 -4.13 -15.57 27.92
N GLU A 181 -4.70 -15.00 26.86
CA GLU A 181 -5.53 -13.79 26.94
C GLU A 181 -7.04 -14.07 26.78
N ASP A 182 -7.46 -15.32 26.56
CA ASP A 182 -8.86 -15.71 26.31
C ASP A 182 -9.52 -14.88 25.18
N ASP A 183 -8.78 -14.68 24.09
CA ASP A 183 -9.20 -13.86 22.96
C ASP A 183 -8.84 -14.53 21.62
N ILE A 184 -9.87 -15.00 20.92
CA ILE A 184 -9.76 -15.67 19.62
C ILE A 184 -9.04 -14.84 18.55
N ARG A 185 -8.93 -13.52 18.72
CA ARG A 185 -8.28 -12.62 17.76
C ARG A 185 -6.77 -12.56 17.93
N ARG A 186 -6.23 -13.10 19.03
CA ARG A 186 -4.80 -13.03 19.39
C ARG A 186 -3.93 -14.03 18.63
N HIS A 187 -4.24 -14.20 17.35
CA HIS A 187 -3.32 -14.79 16.39
C HIS A 187 -2.24 -13.76 16.05
N PRO A 188 -0.98 -14.18 15.88
CA PRO A 188 0.11 -13.25 15.60
C PRO A 188 -0.11 -12.52 14.26
N GLU A 189 -0.55 -13.21 13.20
CA GLU A 189 -0.80 -12.62 11.89
C GLU A 189 -1.88 -11.53 11.94
N LEU A 190 -3.01 -11.84 12.60
CA LEU A 190 -4.13 -10.90 12.72
C LEU A 190 -3.77 -9.71 13.61
N THR A 191 -3.01 -9.95 14.69
CA THR A 191 -2.55 -8.88 15.57
C THR A 191 -1.61 -7.94 14.84
N LEU A 192 -0.66 -8.49 14.07
CA LEU A 192 0.27 -7.72 13.23
C LEU A 192 -0.45 -6.96 12.12
N ALA A 193 -1.41 -7.57 11.43
CA ALA A 193 -2.25 -6.87 10.44
C ALA A 193 -2.95 -5.65 11.06
N ARG A 194 -3.56 -5.82 12.24
CA ARG A 194 -4.23 -4.74 12.97
C ARG A 194 -3.26 -3.63 13.40
N LEU A 195 -2.08 -4.00 13.89
CA LEU A 195 -1.06 -3.03 14.34
C LEU A 195 -0.45 -2.28 13.16
N ALA A 196 -0.14 -2.97 12.06
CA ALA A 196 0.36 -2.37 10.84
C ALA A 196 -0.60 -1.32 10.28
N VAL A 197 -1.90 -1.63 10.17
CA VAL A 197 -2.90 -0.65 9.73
C VAL A 197 -2.95 0.59 10.62
N ARG A 198 -2.69 0.43 11.92
CA ARG A 198 -2.71 1.52 12.90
C ARG A 198 -1.45 2.39 12.85
N GLU A 199 -0.30 1.79 12.58
CA GLU A 199 1.01 2.39 12.88
C GLU A 199 1.90 2.60 11.65
N LEU A 200 1.65 1.89 10.54
CA LEU A 200 2.43 2.01 9.31
C LEU A 200 1.60 2.73 8.25
N ASP A 201 2.27 3.58 7.47
CA ASP A 201 1.69 4.20 6.28
C ASP A 201 1.28 3.13 5.26
N PRO A 202 0.20 3.33 4.48
CA PRO A 202 -0.24 2.37 3.45
C PRO A 202 0.87 1.96 2.49
N GLU A 203 1.74 2.91 2.10
CA GLU A 203 2.88 2.67 1.22
C GLU A 203 3.89 1.69 1.82
N ILE A 204 4.17 1.80 3.12
CA ILE A 204 5.06 0.86 3.83
C ILE A 204 4.42 -0.53 3.87
N ARG A 205 3.11 -0.61 4.13
CA ARG A 205 2.40 -1.90 4.18
C ARG A 205 2.42 -2.61 2.83
N SER A 206 2.24 -1.88 1.74
CA SER A 206 2.31 -2.43 0.37
C SER A 206 3.70 -2.90 -0.05
N GLU A 207 4.72 -2.68 0.76
CA GLU A 207 6.10 -3.17 0.56
C GLU A 207 6.53 -4.10 1.71
N THR A 208 5.60 -4.48 2.60
CA THR A 208 5.88 -5.30 3.77
C THR A 208 5.64 -6.77 3.45
N THR A 209 6.61 -7.63 3.81
CA THR A 209 6.45 -9.08 3.81
C THR A 209 6.16 -9.60 5.22
N MET A 210 5.14 -10.45 5.36
CA MET A 210 4.92 -11.23 6.58
C MET A 210 5.65 -12.57 6.51
N TYR A 211 6.46 -12.90 7.50
CA TYR A 211 6.97 -14.26 7.70
C TYR A 211 6.24 -14.88 8.89
N THR A 212 5.59 -16.02 8.68
CA THR A 212 4.80 -16.69 9.72
C THR A 212 5.17 -18.17 9.85
N SER A 213 5.16 -18.69 11.07
CA SER A 213 5.50 -20.09 11.36
C SER A 213 4.55 -21.09 10.68
N THR A 214 3.34 -20.65 10.32
CA THR A 214 2.28 -21.49 9.76
C THR A 214 1.47 -20.76 8.72
N GLU A 215 0.93 -21.47 7.73
CA GLU A 215 0.03 -20.88 6.73
C GLU A 215 -1.11 -20.12 7.44
N PRO A 216 -1.38 -18.85 7.09
CA PRO A 216 -2.44 -18.07 7.71
C PRO A 216 -3.81 -18.73 7.60
N CYS A 217 -4.58 -18.78 8.69
CA CYS A 217 -5.96 -19.24 8.63
C CYS A 217 -6.86 -18.20 7.89
N PRO A 218 -8.10 -18.55 7.50
CA PRO A 218 -8.99 -17.64 6.77
C PRO A 218 -9.22 -16.28 7.43
N MET A 219 -9.30 -16.26 8.77
CA MET A 219 -9.44 -15.02 9.54
C MET A 219 -8.20 -14.13 9.39
N CYS A 220 -7.01 -14.72 9.47
CA CYS A 220 -5.74 -14.01 9.36
C CYS A 220 -5.50 -13.53 7.92
N ALA A 221 -5.73 -14.40 6.94
CA ALA A 221 -5.66 -14.05 5.52
C ALA A 221 -6.61 -12.87 5.19
N GLY A 222 -7.85 -12.89 5.69
CA GLY A 222 -8.77 -11.76 5.56
C GLY A 222 -8.22 -10.48 6.19
N GLY A 223 -7.62 -10.57 7.39
CA GLY A 223 -6.94 -9.43 8.03
C GLY A 223 -5.80 -8.86 7.18
N MET A 224 -5.05 -9.71 6.49
CA MET A 224 -3.97 -9.31 5.59
C MET A 224 -4.46 -8.60 4.34
N VAL A 225 -5.60 -9.02 3.76
CA VAL A 225 -6.26 -8.29 2.66
C VAL A 225 -6.51 -6.83 3.06
N TYR A 226 -7.04 -6.61 4.27
CA TYR A 226 -7.30 -5.25 4.76
C TYR A 226 -6.02 -4.49 5.14
N ALA A 227 -4.96 -5.19 5.53
CA ALA A 227 -3.68 -4.57 5.81
C ALA A 227 -2.94 -4.13 4.53
N GLY A 228 -3.15 -4.85 3.41
CA GLY A 228 -2.53 -4.55 2.13
C GLY A 228 -1.04 -4.89 2.14
N PHE A 229 -0.68 -6.07 2.66
CA PHE A 229 0.70 -6.57 2.60
C PHE A 229 1.03 -7.11 1.20
N ASP A 230 2.27 -6.90 0.77
CA ASP A 230 2.76 -7.38 -0.54
C ASP A 230 2.81 -8.90 -0.59
N ARG A 231 3.39 -9.48 0.45
CA ARG A 231 3.79 -10.88 0.45
C ARG A 231 3.64 -11.55 1.81
N VAL A 232 3.36 -12.84 1.80
CA VAL A 232 3.45 -13.72 2.97
C VAL A 232 4.23 -14.98 2.67
N VAL A 233 5.15 -15.31 3.56
CA VAL A 233 5.95 -16.53 3.53
C VAL A 233 5.61 -17.36 4.77
N TYR A 234 5.23 -18.62 4.59
CA TYR A 234 4.90 -19.51 5.71
C TYR A 234 5.83 -20.74 5.81
N ALA A 235 6.04 -21.25 7.03
CA ALA A 235 6.90 -22.42 7.24
C ALA A 235 6.20 -23.78 7.19
N THR A 236 5.05 -23.91 7.85
CA THR A 236 4.25 -25.16 7.89
C THR A 236 2.92 -24.93 7.20
N SER A 237 2.48 -25.85 6.34
CA SER A 237 1.22 -25.68 5.60
C SER A 237 -0.03 -25.90 6.46
N GLY A 238 -1.17 -25.34 6.05
CA GLY A 238 -2.46 -25.56 6.70
C GLY A 238 -2.85 -27.03 6.84
N PRO A 239 -2.70 -27.89 5.81
CA PRO A 239 -2.92 -29.33 5.93
C PRO A 239 -2.06 -30.01 7.00
N GLU A 240 -0.80 -29.59 7.16
CA GLU A 240 0.11 -30.16 8.17
C GLU A 240 -0.32 -29.74 9.58
N ILE A 241 -0.72 -28.47 9.77
CA ILE A 241 -1.30 -28.02 11.04
C ILE A 241 -2.62 -28.73 11.34
N ALA A 242 -3.44 -29.00 10.34
CA ALA A 242 -4.66 -29.78 10.52
C ALA A 242 -4.36 -31.22 10.97
N ALA A 243 -3.24 -31.82 10.55
CA ALA A 243 -2.83 -33.14 11.00
C ALA A 243 -2.44 -33.17 12.49
N PHE A 244 -1.83 -32.10 13.00
CA PHE A 244 -1.51 -31.96 14.43
C PHE A 244 -2.73 -31.63 15.29
N THR A 245 -3.57 -30.71 14.83
CA THR A 245 -4.66 -30.11 15.64
C THR A 245 -6.01 -30.81 15.46
N GLY A 246 -6.18 -31.59 14.40
CA GLY A 246 -7.46 -32.16 13.99
C GLY A 246 -8.45 -31.13 13.42
N HIS A 247 -8.02 -29.89 13.15
CA HIS A 247 -8.87 -28.81 12.65
C HIS A 247 -8.39 -28.32 11.27
N ASP A 248 -9.18 -28.55 10.23
CA ASP A 248 -8.96 -27.95 8.91
C ASP A 248 -9.90 -26.76 8.72
N PRO A 249 -9.39 -25.54 8.48
CA PRO A 249 -10.22 -24.37 8.21
C PRO A 249 -10.96 -24.43 6.86
N GLY A 250 -10.61 -25.37 5.97
CA GLY A 250 -11.32 -25.65 4.72
C GLY A 250 -11.00 -24.73 3.55
N VAL A 251 -10.60 -23.48 3.80
CA VAL A 251 -10.15 -22.51 2.78
C VAL A 251 -8.68 -22.18 3.03
N ARG A 252 -7.85 -22.19 1.97
CA ARG A 252 -6.41 -21.89 2.06
C ARG A 252 -6.13 -20.39 1.97
N ALA A 253 -4.99 -19.97 2.50
CA ALA A 253 -4.60 -18.55 2.49
C ALA A 253 -4.50 -18.02 1.05
N ALA A 254 -3.91 -18.81 0.16
CA ALA A 254 -3.74 -18.47 -1.26
C ALA A 254 -5.07 -18.21 -1.99
N GLU A 255 -6.17 -18.84 -1.58
CA GLU A 255 -7.49 -18.58 -2.20
C GLU A 255 -8.08 -17.23 -1.76
N ILE A 256 -7.79 -16.79 -0.54
CA ILE A 256 -8.29 -15.52 0.01
C ILE A 256 -7.41 -14.36 -0.45
N LEU A 257 -6.12 -14.61 -0.63
CA LEU A 257 -5.11 -13.63 -0.99
C LEU A 257 -4.86 -13.53 -2.51
N ASP A 258 -5.61 -14.29 -3.32
CA ASP A 258 -5.47 -14.29 -4.77
C ASP A 258 -5.64 -12.87 -5.36
N GLY A 259 -4.66 -12.47 -6.17
CA GLY A 259 -4.63 -11.15 -6.80
C GLY A 259 -4.36 -9.96 -5.87
N VAL A 260 -4.09 -10.18 -4.57
CA VAL A 260 -3.84 -9.09 -3.60
C VAL A 260 -2.54 -9.23 -2.79
N THR A 261 -2.14 -10.45 -2.41
CA THR A 261 -0.90 -10.69 -1.65
C THR A 261 -0.25 -11.97 -2.17
N GLU A 262 1.04 -11.93 -2.48
CA GLU A 262 1.78 -13.12 -2.91
C GLU A 262 1.92 -14.11 -1.72
N VAL A 263 1.64 -15.39 -1.96
CA VAL A 263 1.68 -16.44 -0.94
C VAL A 263 2.77 -17.45 -1.30
N GLU A 264 3.81 -17.51 -0.49
CA GLU A 264 4.95 -18.42 -0.65
C GLU A 264 5.10 -19.38 0.53
N GLY A 265 5.49 -20.61 0.26
CA GLY A 265 5.80 -21.61 1.28
C GLY A 265 5.68 -23.04 0.75
N PRO A 266 6.11 -24.04 1.53
CA PRO A 266 6.71 -23.92 2.86
C PRO A 266 8.19 -23.49 2.81
N PHE A 267 8.63 -22.70 3.80
CA PHE A 267 10.01 -22.22 3.96
C PHE A 267 10.59 -22.52 5.36
N CYS A 268 11.86 -22.92 5.47
CA CYS A 268 12.43 -23.42 6.75
C CYS A 268 11.61 -24.57 7.39
N HIS A 269 10.97 -25.38 6.55
CA HIS A 269 9.94 -26.35 6.92
C HIS A 269 10.35 -27.33 8.03
N GLU A 270 11.55 -27.92 7.93
CA GLU A 270 12.06 -28.91 8.90
C GLU A 270 12.11 -28.35 10.34
N ALA A 271 12.56 -27.10 10.50
CA ALA A 271 12.66 -26.46 11.80
C ALA A 271 11.28 -26.16 12.42
N ALA A 272 10.30 -25.81 11.58
CA ALA A 272 8.94 -25.54 12.03
C ALA A 272 8.20 -26.82 12.41
N LEU A 273 8.33 -27.90 11.62
CA LEU A 273 7.75 -29.20 11.97
C LEU A 273 8.31 -29.75 13.29
N ALA A 274 9.62 -29.68 13.49
CA ALA A 274 10.24 -30.14 14.73
C ALA A 274 9.69 -29.42 15.98
N LEU A 275 9.31 -28.14 15.85
CA LEU A 275 8.63 -27.41 16.93
C LEU A 275 7.23 -27.99 17.18
N HIS A 276 6.41 -28.14 16.14
CA HIS A 276 5.06 -28.69 16.29
C HIS A 276 5.07 -30.11 16.89
N GLU A 277 5.94 -31.00 16.41
CA GLU A 277 6.12 -32.35 16.96
C GLU A 277 6.50 -32.37 18.45
N SER A 278 7.17 -31.33 18.94
CA SER A 278 7.56 -31.22 20.35
C SER A 278 6.46 -30.70 21.27
N VAL A 279 5.40 -30.10 20.71
CA VAL A 279 4.35 -29.41 21.47
C VAL A 279 3.04 -30.21 21.52
N TRP A 280 2.69 -30.90 20.43
CA TRP A 280 1.40 -31.61 20.30
C TRP A 280 1.41 -33.04 20.89
#